data_AF-A0A967NV48-F1
#
_entry.id   AF-A0A967NV48-F1
#
_cell.length_a   1.000
_cell.length_b   1.000
_cell.length_c   1.000
_cell.angle_alpha   90.00
_cell.angle_beta   90.00
_cell.angle_gamma   90.00
#
_symmetry.space_group_name_H-M   'P 1'
#
loop_
_entity.id
_entity.type
_entity.pdbx_description
1 polymer ?
#
loop_
_entity_poly.entity_id
_entity_poly.type
_entity_poly.pdbx_seq_one_letter_code
_entity_poly.pdbx_strand_id
1 'polypeptide(L)'
;PVELPGERDPVEQIEAALRSGEGDFWSLVHQPFTENQLTRNTVKALIEGTRRNGARNMPAIAVALKACDPHSEDADEQRRYFKFKNFLYKTVKI
;
A
#
# COMPACT_ATOMS: atom_id res chain seq x y z
N PRO A 1 -27.26 -8.58 12.88
CA PRO A 1 -25.93 -7.99 13.20
C PRO A 1 -25.62 -6.88 12.20
N VAL A 2 -26.09 -5.67 12.49
CA VAL A 2 -25.74 -4.47 11.71
C VAL A 2 -24.48 -3.95 12.36
N GLU A 3 -23.34 -4.14 11.71
CA GLU A 3 -22.06 -3.58 12.14
C GLU A 3 -22.17 -2.04 12.00
N LEU A 4 -21.93 -1.33 13.10
CA LEU A 4 -22.01 0.12 13.17
C LEU A 4 -20.90 0.73 12.27
N PRO A 5 -21.17 1.78 11.48
CA PRO A 5 -20.16 2.46 10.67
C PRO A 5 -19.32 3.39 11.56
N GLY A 6 -18.54 2.81 12.46
CA GLY A 6 -17.59 3.51 13.31
C GLY A 6 -16.18 3.17 12.85
N GLU A 7 -15.51 4.14 12.23
CA GLU A 7 -14.19 4.02 11.62
C GLU A 7 -14.22 3.18 10.33
N ARG A 8 -14.31 3.84 9.16
CA ARG A 8 -14.04 3.15 7.89
C ARG A 8 -12.65 2.52 8.02
N ASP A 9 -12.53 1.24 7.72
CA ASP A 9 -11.27 0.53 7.79
C ASP A 9 -10.23 1.35 7.01
N PRO A 10 -9.15 1.84 7.64
CA PRO A 10 -8.20 2.74 6.98
C PRO A 10 -7.60 2.07 5.72
N VAL A 11 -7.52 0.74 5.72
CA VAL A 11 -7.20 -0.08 4.56
C VAL A 11 -8.16 0.17 3.40
N GLU A 12 -9.46 0.08 3.66
CA GLU A 12 -10.50 0.20 2.65
C GLU A 12 -10.57 1.61 2.07
N GLN A 13 -10.35 2.63 2.90
CA GLN A 13 -10.22 4.02 2.45
C GLN A 13 -9.02 4.21 1.52
N ILE A 14 -7.86 3.66 1.88
CA ILE A 14 -6.65 3.72 1.04
C ILE A 14 -6.89 2.98 -0.28
N GLU A 15 -7.47 1.78 -0.25
CA GLU A 15 -7.79 1.03 -1.46
C GLU A 15 -8.79 1.75 -2.37
N ALA A 16 -9.78 2.45 -1.78
CA ALA A 16 -10.74 3.25 -2.53
C ALA A 16 -10.08 4.48 -3.17
N ALA A 17 -9.21 5.18 -2.43
CA ALA A 17 -8.46 6.33 -2.93
C ALA A 17 -7.48 5.94 -4.05
N LEU A 18 -6.77 4.81 -3.89
CA LEU A 18 -5.90 4.25 -4.91
C LEU A 18 -6.66 3.90 -6.19
N ARG A 19 -7.83 3.26 -6.06
CA ARG A 19 -8.71 2.91 -7.19
C ARG A 19 -9.24 4.16 -7.90
N SER A 20 -9.62 5.18 -7.14
CA SER A 20 -10.12 6.45 -7.68
C SER A 20 -9.01 7.33 -8.26
N GLY A 21 -7.75 7.04 -7.94
CA GLY A 21 -6.60 7.82 -8.41
C GLY A 21 -6.34 9.09 -7.61
N GLU A 22 -6.89 9.19 -6.40
CA GLU A 22 -6.68 10.32 -5.47
C GLU A 22 -5.30 10.29 -4.78
N GLY A 23 -4.49 9.25 -5.02
CA GLY A 23 -3.13 9.20 -4.52
C GLY A 23 -2.41 7.90 -4.87
N ASP A 24 -1.24 7.75 -4.26
CA ASP A 24 -0.34 6.61 -4.39
C ASP A 24 0.09 6.09 -3.01
N PHE A 25 0.78 4.94 -3.00
CA PHE A 25 1.29 4.34 -1.77
C PHE A 25 2.08 5.30 -0.88
N TRP A 26 2.85 6.23 -1.44
CA TRP A 26 3.70 7.10 -0.64
C TRP A 26 2.87 8.11 0.14
N SER A 27 1.90 8.74 -0.51
CA SER A 27 1.01 9.70 0.15
C SER A 27 -0.03 9.01 1.04
N LEU A 28 -0.56 7.86 0.65
CA LEU A 28 -1.66 7.19 1.35
C LEU A 28 -1.21 6.18 2.42
N VAL A 29 0.02 5.68 2.34
CA VAL A 29 0.56 4.70 3.30
C VAL A 29 1.83 5.20 3.97
N HIS A 30 2.86 5.56 3.21
CA HIS A 30 4.16 5.90 3.78
C HIS A 30 4.10 7.17 4.65
N GLN A 31 3.44 8.22 4.16
CA GLN A 31 3.29 9.49 4.89
C GLN A 31 2.50 9.30 6.19
N PRO A 32 1.25 8.79 6.18
CA PRO A 32 0.50 8.54 7.42
C PRO A 32 1.20 7.53 8.35
N PHE A 33 1.97 6.57 7.83
CA PHE A 33 2.77 5.67 8.68
C PHE A 33 3.90 6.42 9.38
N THR A 34 4.58 7.33 8.68
CA THR A 34 5.64 8.19 9.23
C THR A 34 5.08 9.18 10.26
N GLU A 35 3.86 9.65 10.04
CA GLU A 35 3.12 10.52 10.97
C GLU A 35 2.49 9.77 12.16
N ASN A 36 2.76 8.46 12.31
CA ASN A 36 2.16 7.58 13.32
C ASN A 36 0.62 7.49 13.27
N GLN A 37 0.01 7.85 12.13
CA GLN A 37 -1.42 7.70 11.88
C GLN A 37 -1.77 6.28 11.39
N LEU A 38 -0.78 5.56 10.85
CA LEU A 38 -0.94 4.20 10.33
C LEU A 38 -0.14 3.20 11.16
N THR A 39 -0.79 2.10 11.54
CA THR A 39 -0.11 1.03 12.28
C THR A 39 0.49 0.00 11.34
N ARG A 40 1.50 -0.72 11.85
CA ARG A 40 2.14 -1.85 11.19
C ARG A 40 1.14 -2.94 10.76
N ASN A 41 0.13 -3.20 11.59
CA ASN A 41 -0.93 -4.18 11.30
C ASN A 41 -1.82 -3.73 10.15
N THR A 42 -2.17 -2.45 10.08
CA THR A 42 -2.98 -1.89 8.99
C THR A 42 -2.25 -2.02 7.65
N VAL A 43 -0.95 -1.70 7.60
CA VAL A 43 -0.12 -1.91 6.40
C VAL A 43 -0.11 -3.38 6.00
N LYS A 44 0.01 -4.30 6.96
CA LYS A 44 -0.05 -5.74 6.70
C LYS A 44 -1.39 -6.15 6.10
N ALA A 45 -2.49 -5.71 6.71
CA ALA A 45 -3.84 -6.00 6.25
C ALA A 45 -4.08 -5.49 4.81
N LEU A 46 -3.59 -4.29 4.49
CA LEU A 46 -3.62 -3.72 3.14
C LEU A 46 -2.89 -4.60 2.12
N ILE A 47 -1.67 -5.04 2.44
CA ILE A 47 -0.87 -5.91 1.57
C ILE A 47 -1.53 -7.27 1.39
N GLU A 48 -2.10 -7.85 2.46
CA GLU A 48 -2.84 -9.11 2.40
C GLU A 48 -4.15 -8.97 1.61
N GLY A 49 -4.87 -7.86 1.74
CA GLY A 49 -6.04 -7.52 0.92
C GLY A 49 -5.68 -7.43 -0.56
N THR A 50 -4.59 -6.72 -0.87
CA THR A 50 -4.06 -6.59 -2.23
C THR A 50 -3.65 -7.94 -2.81
N ARG A 51 -2.99 -8.82 -2.02
CA ARG A 51 -2.68 -10.21 -2.41
C ARG A 51 -3.92 -11.03 -2.72
N ARG A 52 -4.98 -10.88 -1.92
CA ARG A 52 -6.27 -11.56 -2.16
C ARG A 52 -6.96 -11.08 -3.42
N ASN A 53 -6.83 -9.79 -3.76
CA ASN A 53 -7.38 -9.18 -4.97
C ASN A 53 -6.59 -9.50 -6.27
N GLY A 54 -5.55 -10.35 -6.21
CA GLY A 54 -4.86 -10.87 -7.39
C GLY A 54 -3.40 -10.46 -7.51
N ALA A 55 -2.93 -9.50 -6.71
CA ALA A 55 -1.53 -9.08 -6.69
C ALA A 55 -0.67 -10.06 -5.86
N ARG A 56 -0.40 -11.24 -6.43
CA ARG A 56 0.32 -12.33 -5.72
C ARG A 56 1.83 -12.12 -5.61
N ASN A 57 2.41 -11.31 -6.49
CA ASN A 57 3.85 -11.06 -6.56
C ASN A 57 4.18 -9.63 -6.14
N MET A 58 5.38 -9.42 -5.59
CA MET A 58 5.87 -8.11 -5.14
C MET A 58 5.73 -6.97 -6.16
N PRO A 59 6.09 -7.14 -7.45
CA PRO A 59 5.84 -6.10 -8.46
C PRO A 59 4.35 -5.84 -8.69
N ALA A 60 3.50 -6.88 -8.66
CA ALA A 60 2.05 -6.70 -8.80
C ALA A 60 1.44 -5.93 -7.61
N ILE A 61 1.96 -6.14 -6.40
CA ILE A 61 1.55 -5.39 -5.21
C ILE A 61 1.98 -3.93 -5.35
N ALA A 62 3.20 -3.68 -5.82
CA ALA A 62 3.69 -2.31 -6.05
C ALA A 62 2.82 -1.56 -7.07
N VAL A 63 2.45 -2.21 -8.18
CA VAL A 63 1.53 -1.65 -9.20
C VAL A 63 0.13 -1.44 -8.62
N ALA A 64 -0.42 -2.43 -7.92
CA ALA A 64 -1.76 -2.34 -7.34
C ALA A 64 -1.87 -1.21 -6.30
N LEU A 65 -0.79 -0.97 -5.54
CA LEU A 65 -0.69 0.14 -4.59
C LEU A 65 -0.19 1.44 -5.25
N LYS A 66 0.01 1.46 -6.56
CA LYS A 66 0.57 2.60 -7.31
C LYS A 66 1.88 3.14 -6.71
N ALA A 67 2.68 2.29 -6.07
CA ALA A 67 3.93 2.69 -5.42
C ALA A 67 5.04 2.99 -6.44
N CYS A 68 5.06 2.24 -7.53
CA CYS A 68 5.92 2.41 -8.69
C CYS A 68 5.43 1.51 -9.84
N ASP A 69 5.87 1.81 -11.04
CA ASP A 69 5.76 0.95 -12.20
C ASP A 69 7.06 0.13 -12.37
N PRO A 70 7.02 -1.20 -12.16
CA PRO A 70 8.17 -2.07 -12.34
C PRO A 70 8.47 -2.34 -13.82
N HIS A 71 7.59 -1.95 -14.75
CA HIS A 71 7.80 -2.09 -16.19
C HIS A 71 8.41 -0.83 -16.82
N SER A 72 8.47 0.28 -16.09
CA SER A 72 9.20 1.47 -16.53
C SER A 72 10.71 1.27 -16.49
N GLU A 73 11.38 1.79 -17.51
CA GLU A 73 12.86 1.86 -17.59
C GLU A 73 13.43 3.05 -16.79
N ASP A 74 12.56 3.80 -16.13
CA ASP A 74 12.91 4.99 -15.38
C ASP A 74 13.68 4.65 -14.08
N ALA A 75 14.82 5.31 -13.89
CA ALA A 75 15.70 5.07 -12.76
C ALA A 75 15.06 5.49 -11.41
N ASP A 76 14.16 6.48 -11.41
CA ASP A 76 13.44 6.91 -10.22
C ASP A 76 12.35 5.90 -9.83
N GLU A 77 11.70 5.26 -10.80
CA GLU A 77 10.75 4.17 -10.53
C GLU A 77 11.44 2.94 -9.93
N GLN A 78 12.60 2.55 -10.47
CA GLN A 78 13.41 1.49 -9.86
C GLN A 78 13.80 1.84 -8.42
N ARG A 79 14.25 3.07 -8.16
CA ARG A 79 14.58 3.54 -6.80
C ARG A 79 13.36 3.48 -5.87
N ARG A 80 12.18 3.89 -6.34
CA ARG A 80 10.92 3.78 -5.57
C ARG A 80 10.60 2.32 -5.27
N TYR A 81 10.75 1.41 -6.22
CA TYR A 81 10.54 -0.02 -6.00
C TYR A 81 11.47 -0.57 -4.91
N PHE A 82 12.75 -0.23 -4.94
CA PHE A 82 13.70 -0.64 -3.89
C PHE A 82 13.35 -0.06 -2.51
N LYS A 83 12.90 1.20 -2.44
CA LYS A 83 12.42 1.81 -1.20
C LYS A 83 11.14 1.15 -0.69
N PHE A 84 10.18 0.88 -1.58
CA PHE A 84 8.94 0.19 -1.27
C PHE A 84 9.22 -1.19 -0.69
N LYS A 85 10.12 -1.96 -1.34
CA LYS A 85 10.55 -3.26 -0.84
C LYS A 85 11.19 -3.14 0.54
N ASN A 86 12.13 -2.21 0.74
CA ASN A 86 12.74 -1.98 2.04
C ASN A 86 11.73 -1.62 3.13
N PHE A 87 10.73 -0.79 2.78
CA PHE A 87 9.65 -0.43 3.68
C PHE A 87 8.85 -1.67 4.09
N LEU A 88 8.44 -2.52 3.14
CA LEU A 88 7.72 -3.75 3.45
C LEU A 88 8.57 -4.72 4.29
N TYR A 89 9.85 -4.91 3.98
CA TYR A 89 10.73 -5.75 4.80
C TYR A 89 10.86 -5.21 6.23
N LYS A 90 11.04 -3.90 6.41
CA LYS A 90 11.18 -3.29 7.74
C LYS A 90 9.88 -3.24 8.52
N THR A 91 8.76 -3.00 7.83
CA THR A 91 7.43 -2.77 8.40
C THR A 91 6.62 -4.04 8.49
N VAL A 92 6.61 -4.95 7.54
CA VAL A 92 5.81 -6.19 7.62
C VAL A 92 6.63 -7.46 7.71
N LYS A 93 7.96 -7.38 7.55
CA LYS A 93 8.89 -8.53 7.60
C LYS A 93 8.40 -9.70 6.71
N ILE A 94 8.02 -9.36 5.47
CA ILE A 94 7.64 -10.31 4.41
C ILE A 94 8.87 -10.62 3.58
#